data_AF-A0AAU6P4K3-F1
#
_entry.id   AF-A0AAU6P4K3-F1
#
_cell.length_a   1.000
_cell.length_b   1.000
_cell.length_c   1.000
_cell.angle_alpha   90.00
_cell.angle_beta   90.00
_cell.angle_gamma   90.00
#
_symmetry.space_group_name_H-M   'P 1'
#
loop_
_entity.id
_entity.type
_entity.pdbx_description
1 polymer ?
#
loop_
_entity_poly.entity_id
_entity_poly.type
_entity_poly.pdbx_seq_one_letter_code
_entity_poly.pdbx_strand_id
1 'polypeptide(L)'
;MRNIILLTIILNFTPQLKAQNYDLPPNPKAGKCYERCFDYEKKFEWKEVDCEKIKAERNKEKTKEELIKIEQKKLKMEKYQEKLKELGYEVDITGIADNKTINAHHKYLKKKKKDEKRKRKAEKRKAKSE
;
A
#
# COMPACT_ATOMS: atom_id res chain seq x y z
N MET A 1 50.49 -23.19 14.88
CA MET A 1 49.57 -23.11 13.73
C MET A 1 48.14 -23.57 14.01
N ARG A 2 47.85 -24.34 15.07
CA ARG A 2 46.50 -24.80 15.41
C ARG A 2 45.57 -23.69 15.96
N ASN A 3 46.13 -22.64 16.58
CA ASN A 3 45.35 -21.52 17.15
C ASN A 3 44.94 -20.45 16.10
N ILE A 4 45.62 -20.38 14.96
CA ILE A 4 45.29 -19.41 13.88
C ILE A 4 44.10 -19.92 13.05
N ILE A 5 44.00 -21.24 12.86
CA ILE A 5 42.90 -21.89 12.12
C ILE A 5 41.55 -21.74 12.85
N LEU A 6 41.57 -21.72 14.19
CA LEU A 6 40.36 -21.53 15.01
C LEU A 6 39.79 -20.10 14.92
N LEU A 7 40.64 -19.08 14.77
CA LEU A 7 40.22 -17.68 14.64
C LEU A 7 39.53 -17.39 13.29
N THR A 8 39.95 -18.08 12.22
CA THR A 8 39.33 -17.91 10.89
C THR A 8 37.93 -18.51 10.77
N ILE A 9 37.57 -19.48 11.62
CA ILE A 9 36.24 -20.11 11.57
C ILE A 9 35.18 -19.23 12.25
N ILE A 10 35.55 -18.47 13.28
CA ILE A 10 34.61 -17.63 14.05
C ILE A 10 34.20 -16.37 13.28
N LEU A 11 35.05 -15.85 12.39
CA LEU A 11 34.79 -14.62 11.61
C LEU A 11 33.80 -14.80 10.45
N ASN A 12 33.51 -16.04 10.03
CA ASN A 12 32.62 -16.31 8.89
C ASN A 12 31.15 -16.54 9.28
N PHE A 13 30.81 -16.54 10.58
CA PHE A 13 29.45 -16.78 11.07
C PHE A 13 28.83 -15.53 11.72
N THR A 14 29.12 -14.32 11.23
CA THR A 14 28.26 -13.18 11.57
C THR A 14 26.93 -13.35 10.85
N PRO A 15 25.79 -13.58 11.55
CA PRO A 15 24.50 -13.62 10.89
C PRO A 15 24.27 -12.24 10.26
N GLN A 16 24.24 -12.19 8.93
CA GLN A 16 23.79 -11.00 8.22
C GLN A 16 22.31 -10.82 8.58
N LEU A 17 22.04 -9.94 9.56
CA LEU A 17 20.69 -9.48 9.87
C LEU A 17 20.20 -8.71 8.65
N LYS A 18 19.57 -9.43 7.70
CA LYS A 18 18.83 -8.79 6.62
C LYS A 18 17.64 -8.11 7.26
N ALA A 19 17.67 -6.78 7.31
CA ALA A 19 16.50 -5.99 7.66
C ALA A 19 15.38 -6.39 6.69
N GLN A 20 14.36 -7.09 7.20
CA GLN A 20 13.16 -7.37 6.44
C GLN A 20 12.39 -6.05 6.38
N ASN A 21 12.33 -5.43 5.20
CA ASN A 21 11.50 -4.24 4.96
C ASN A 21 10.03 -4.64 5.08
N TYR A 22 9.52 -4.71 6.30
CA TYR A 22 8.12 -4.95 6.56
C TYR A 22 7.31 -3.73 6.17
N ASP A 23 6.22 -3.97 5.46
CA ASP A 23 5.28 -2.95 5.04
C ASP A 23 4.37 -2.57 6.22
N LEU A 24 4.88 -1.67 7.08
CA LEU A 24 4.28 -1.25 8.35
C LEU A 24 4.01 0.26 8.38
N PRO A 25 3.10 0.74 9.25
CA PRO A 25 2.94 2.16 9.48
C PRO A 25 4.24 2.81 9.99
N PRO A 26 4.40 4.13 9.81
CA PRO A 26 5.43 4.88 10.51
C PRO A 26 5.28 4.67 12.03
N ASN A 27 6.39 4.35 12.71
CA ASN A 27 6.46 4.12 14.16
C ASN A 27 5.44 3.08 14.66
N PRO A 28 5.51 1.82 14.19
CA PRO A 28 4.60 0.78 14.64
C PRO A 28 4.86 0.48 16.12
N LYS A 29 3.78 0.30 16.90
CA LYS A 29 3.90 -0.08 18.31
C LYS A 29 4.03 -1.60 18.44
N ALA A 30 4.92 -2.05 19.32
CA ALA A 30 5.07 -3.47 19.62
C ALA A 30 3.74 -4.05 20.15
N GLY A 31 3.40 -5.26 19.69
CA GLY A 31 2.16 -5.94 20.08
C GLY A 31 0.86 -5.38 19.47
N LYS A 32 0.95 -4.40 18.57
CA LYS A 32 -0.21 -3.85 17.86
C LYS A 32 -0.28 -4.35 16.41
N CYS A 33 -1.50 -4.52 15.91
CA CYS A 33 -1.76 -4.90 14.54
C CYS A 33 -2.35 -3.73 13.77
N TYR A 34 -2.03 -3.66 12.48
CA TYR A 34 -2.44 -2.57 11.62
C TYR A 34 -2.98 -3.12 10.30
N GLU A 35 -4.05 -2.52 9.81
CA GLU A 35 -4.63 -2.81 8.52
C GLU A 35 -4.49 -1.62 7.58
N ARG A 36 -4.25 -1.94 6.30
CA ARG A 36 -4.22 -0.99 5.20
C ARG A 36 -5.64 -0.72 4.69
N CYS A 37 -6.19 0.44 5.03
CA CYS A 37 -7.47 0.87 4.50
C CYS A 37 -7.25 1.65 3.20
N PHE A 38 -7.62 1.04 2.07
CA PHE A 38 -7.61 1.69 0.76
C PHE A 38 -8.99 2.23 0.39
N ASP A 39 -9.04 3.50 -0.01
CA ASP A 39 -10.23 4.19 -0.50
C ASP A 39 -9.85 4.89 -1.82
N TYR A 40 -10.71 4.83 -2.83
CA TYR A 40 -10.43 5.35 -4.17
C TYR A 40 -10.49 6.88 -4.25
N GLU A 41 -11.08 7.54 -3.25
CA GLU A 41 -11.31 8.99 -3.20
C GLU A 41 -10.50 9.68 -2.11
N LYS A 42 -10.06 8.92 -1.10
CA LYS A 42 -9.35 9.43 0.07
C LYS A 42 -7.91 8.95 0.08
N LYS A 43 -7.05 9.70 0.78
CA LYS A 43 -5.69 9.22 1.00
C LYS A 43 -5.75 7.93 1.81
N PHE A 44 -4.87 7.00 1.43
CA PHE A 44 -4.53 5.84 2.25
C PHE A 44 -4.21 6.22 3.70
N GLU A 45 -4.73 5.42 4.63
CA GLU A 45 -4.56 5.55 6.08
C GLU A 45 -4.33 4.16 6.70
N TRP A 46 -3.45 4.12 7.70
CA TRP A 46 -3.26 2.97 8.56
C TRP A 46 -4.28 2.99 9.69
N LYS A 47 -4.91 1.85 9.97
CA LYS A 47 -5.78 1.69 11.15
C LYS A 47 -5.22 0.63 12.07
N GLU A 48 -5.14 0.95 13.35
CA GLU A 48 -4.92 -0.07 14.39
C GLU A 48 -6.16 -0.97 14.46
N VAL A 49 -5.93 -2.26 14.55
CA VAL A 49 -6.95 -3.31 14.50
C VAL A 49 -6.61 -4.37 15.53
N ASP A 50 -7.64 -5.09 15.97
CA ASP A 50 -7.47 -6.18 16.91
C ASP A 50 -6.72 -7.35 16.24
N CYS A 51 -5.56 -7.69 16.82
CA CYS A 51 -4.73 -8.79 16.37
C CYS A 51 -5.44 -10.15 16.42
N GLU A 52 -6.27 -10.39 17.44
CA GLU A 52 -6.95 -11.66 17.62
C GLU A 52 -8.04 -11.83 16.56
N LYS A 53 -8.77 -10.75 16.28
CA LYS A 53 -9.77 -10.72 15.21
C LYS A 53 -9.16 -11.04 13.84
N ILE A 54 -8.02 -10.45 13.50
CA ILE A 54 -7.33 -10.76 12.23
C ILE A 54 -6.91 -12.23 12.15
N LYS A 55 -6.36 -12.78 13.25
CA LYS A 55 -5.96 -14.20 13.27
C LYS A 55 -7.17 -15.11 13.07
N ALA A 56 -8.28 -14.83 13.76
CA ALA A 56 -9.51 -15.58 13.61
C ALA A 56 -10.05 -15.49 12.17
N GLU A 57 -10.09 -14.29 11.58
CA GLU A 57 -10.56 -14.09 10.19
C GLU A 57 -9.67 -14.79 9.15
N ARG A 58 -8.36 -14.89 9.40
CA ARG A 58 -7.43 -15.58 8.50
C ARG A 58 -7.63 -17.09 8.53
N ASN A 59 -7.91 -17.65 9.72
CA ASN A 59 -8.09 -19.08 9.91
C ASN A 59 -9.52 -19.55 9.60
N LYS A 60 -10.47 -18.62 9.49
CA LYS A 60 -11.85 -18.91 9.13
C LYS A 60 -11.92 -19.38 7.67
N GLU A 61 -12.53 -20.53 7.45
CA GLU A 61 -12.86 -21.00 6.11
C GLU A 61 -13.86 -20.04 5.46
N LYS A 62 -13.57 -19.65 4.21
CA LYS A 62 -14.36 -18.64 3.50
C LYS A 62 -15.50 -19.29 2.77
N THR A 63 -16.69 -18.68 2.84
CA THR A 63 -17.82 -19.14 2.03
C THR A 63 -17.59 -18.82 0.54
N LYS A 64 -18.34 -19.48 -0.34
CA LYS A 64 -18.31 -19.19 -1.77
C LYS A 64 -18.64 -17.72 -2.06
N GLU A 65 -19.62 -17.12 -1.36
CA GLU A 65 -19.94 -15.70 -1.54
C GLU A 65 -18.79 -14.78 -1.09
N GLU A 66 -18.10 -15.12 0.00
CA GLU A 66 -16.94 -14.36 0.48
C GLU A 66 -15.78 -14.41 -0.54
N LEU A 67 -15.53 -15.58 -1.14
CA LEU A 67 -14.52 -15.75 -2.19
C LEU A 67 -14.88 -14.93 -3.45
N ILE A 68 -16.14 -14.95 -3.88
CA ILE A 68 -16.61 -14.12 -5.00
C ILE A 68 -16.41 -12.63 -4.71
N LYS A 69 -16.72 -12.17 -3.49
CA LYS A 69 -16.50 -10.77 -3.08
C LYS A 69 -15.01 -10.39 -3.10
N ILE A 70 -14.12 -11.30 -2.71
CA ILE A 70 -12.67 -11.07 -2.77
C ILE A 70 -12.21 -10.92 -4.22
N GLU A 71 -12.66 -11.81 -5.10
CA GLU A 71 -12.31 -11.75 -6.53
C GLU A 71 -12.82 -10.45 -7.18
N GLN A 72 -14.06 -10.06 -6.89
CA GLN A 72 -14.61 -8.78 -7.36
C GLN A 72 -13.81 -7.57 -6.87
N LYS A 73 -13.36 -7.58 -5.61
CA LYS A 73 -12.50 -6.51 -5.07
C LYS A 73 -11.14 -6.48 -5.77
N LYS A 74 -10.55 -7.65 -6.05
CA LYS A 74 -9.29 -7.79 -6.78
C LYS A 74 -9.41 -7.21 -8.19
N LEU A 75 -10.41 -7.63 -8.96
CA LEU A 75 -10.69 -7.11 -10.31
C LEU A 75 -10.90 -5.58 -10.32
N LYS A 76 -11.60 -5.05 -9.30
CA LYS A 76 -11.79 -3.61 -9.16
C LYS A 76 -10.45 -2.87 -8.94
N MET A 77 -9.56 -3.46 -8.14
CA MET A 77 -8.22 -2.91 -7.92
C MET A 77 -7.35 -2.98 -9.17
N GLU A 78 -7.39 -4.09 -9.93
CA GLU A 78 -6.65 -4.23 -11.19
C GLU A 78 -7.06 -3.14 -12.19
N LYS A 79 -8.36 -2.93 -12.41
CA LYS A 79 -8.88 -1.85 -13.25
C LYS A 79 -8.43 -0.46 -12.79
N TYR A 80 -8.30 -0.27 -11.48
CA TYR A 80 -7.81 0.99 -10.94
C TYR A 80 -6.30 1.18 -11.19
N GLN A 81 -5.51 0.11 -11.06
CA GLN A 81 -4.09 0.10 -11.39
C GLN A 81 -3.86 0.36 -12.88
N GLU A 82 -4.66 -0.25 -13.76
CA GLU A 82 -4.67 0.03 -15.21
C GLU A 82 -4.90 1.52 -15.48
N LYS A 83 -5.95 2.10 -14.87
CA LYS A 83 -6.23 3.54 -14.98
C LYS A 83 -5.05 4.40 -14.52
N LEU A 84 -4.39 4.05 -13.41
CA LEU A 84 -3.21 4.78 -12.95
C LEU A 84 -2.04 4.66 -13.94
N LYS A 85 -1.85 3.47 -14.51
CA LYS A 85 -0.82 3.21 -15.52
C LYS A 85 -1.06 4.02 -16.80
N GLU A 86 -2.30 4.06 -17.31
CA GLU A 86 -2.71 4.89 -18.45
C GLU A 86 -2.49 6.38 -18.21
N LEU A 87 -2.66 6.85 -16.98
CA LEU A 87 -2.37 8.23 -16.57
C LEU A 87 -0.86 8.54 -16.45
N GLY A 88 0.01 7.55 -16.72
CA GLY A 88 1.47 7.68 -16.71
C GLY A 88 2.11 7.47 -15.33
N TYR A 89 1.41 6.85 -14.38
CA TYR A 89 2.00 6.47 -13.10
C TYR A 89 2.65 5.09 -13.18
N GLU A 90 3.80 4.94 -12.51
CA GLU A 90 4.49 3.66 -12.39
C GLU A 90 3.80 2.78 -11.33
N VAL A 91 3.02 1.82 -11.79
CA VAL A 91 2.30 0.83 -10.96
C VAL A 91 2.31 -0.54 -11.62
N ASP A 92 2.34 -1.59 -10.80
CA ASP A 92 2.19 -2.98 -11.23
C ASP A 92 0.72 -3.40 -11.10
N ILE A 93 0.19 -4.14 -12.07
CA ILE A 93 -1.21 -4.62 -12.06
C ILE A 93 -1.22 -5.97 -11.34
N THR A 94 -1.59 -5.94 -10.06
CA THR A 94 -1.54 -7.12 -9.16
C THR A 94 -2.86 -7.37 -8.44
N GLY A 95 -3.80 -6.42 -8.51
CA GLY A 95 -5.04 -6.44 -7.73
C GLY A 95 -4.85 -6.15 -6.25
N ILE A 96 -3.64 -5.75 -5.83
CA ILE A 96 -3.27 -5.43 -4.46
C ILE A 96 -2.81 -3.97 -4.39
N ALA A 97 -3.34 -3.20 -3.43
CA ALA A 97 -2.89 -1.83 -3.16
C ALA A 97 -1.52 -1.81 -2.44
N ASP A 98 -0.48 -2.15 -3.18
CA ASP A 98 0.90 -2.11 -2.73
C ASP A 98 1.43 -0.67 -2.59
N ASN A 99 2.69 -0.52 -2.15
CA ASN A 99 3.28 0.80 -1.94
C ASN A 99 3.40 1.62 -3.22
N LYS A 100 3.66 0.99 -4.39
CA LYS A 100 3.67 1.70 -5.67
C LYS A 100 2.29 2.25 -6.00
N THR A 101 1.25 1.42 -5.86
CA THR A 101 -0.16 1.80 -6.09
C THR A 101 -0.59 2.91 -5.14
N ILE A 102 -0.28 2.80 -3.85
CA ILE A 102 -0.63 3.82 -2.83
C ILE A 102 0.05 5.16 -3.15
N ASN A 103 1.34 5.14 -3.49
CA ASN A 103 2.08 6.35 -3.84
C ASN A 103 1.54 7.01 -5.11
N ALA A 104 1.24 6.22 -6.14
CA ALA A 104 0.62 6.69 -7.37
C ALA A 104 -0.78 7.29 -7.10
N HIS A 105 -1.58 6.61 -6.30
CA HIS A 105 -2.91 7.06 -5.89
C HIS A 105 -2.85 8.42 -5.17
N HIS A 106 -1.92 8.62 -4.22
CA HIS A 106 -1.75 9.91 -3.56
C HIS A 106 -1.37 11.04 -4.53
N LYS A 107 -0.44 10.76 -5.47
CA LYS A 107 -0.06 11.71 -6.53
C LYS A 107 -1.28 12.05 -7.40
N TYR A 108 -2.05 11.04 -7.79
CA TYR A 108 -3.28 11.20 -8.56
C TYR A 108 -4.30 12.10 -7.86
N LEU A 109 -4.62 11.84 -6.59
CA LEU A 109 -5.56 12.67 -5.83
C LEU A 109 -5.07 14.12 -5.70
N LYS A 110 -3.77 14.34 -5.51
CA LYS A 110 -3.18 15.69 -5.46
C LYS A 110 -3.32 16.41 -6.81
N LYS A 111 -3.09 15.72 -7.92
CA LYS A 111 -3.27 16.26 -9.28
C LYS A 111 -4.74 16.60 -9.54
N LYS A 112 -5.66 15.67 -9.28
CA LYS A 112 -7.11 15.85 -9.42
C LYS A 112 -7.61 17.11 -8.69
N LYS A 113 -7.26 17.27 -7.41
CA LYS A 113 -7.61 18.47 -6.62
C LYS A 113 -7.06 19.77 -7.21
N LYS A 114 -5.83 19.75 -7.75
CA LYS A 114 -5.24 20.92 -8.40
C LYS A 114 -5.98 21.30 -9.68
N ASP A 115 -6.33 20.31 -10.50
CA ASP A 115 -7.01 20.53 -11.77
C ASP A 115 -8.45 21.03 -11.55
N GLU A 116 -9.16 20.48 -10.57
CA GLU A 116 -10.48 21.00 -10.14
C GLU A 116 -10.39 22.46 -9.68
N LYS A 117 -9.38 22.81 -8.88
CA LYS A 117 -9.16 24.20 -8.43
C LYS A 117 -8.87 25.13 -9.61
N ARG A 118 -8.09 24.69 -10.59
CA ARG A 118 -7.79 25.46 -11.82
C ARG A 118 -9.05 25.67 -12.66
N LYS A 119 -9.85 24.62 -12.87
CA LYS A 119 -11.13 24.69 -13.59
C LYS A 119 -12.10 25.69 -12.96
N ARG A 120 -12.32 25.60 -11.63
CA ARG A 120 -13.16 26.55 -10.89
C ARG A 120 -12.67 28.00 -11.01
N LYS A 121 -11.36 28.22 -11.02
CA LYS A 121 -10.79 29.58 -11.21
C LYS A 121 -11.01 30.09 -12.63
N ALA A 122 -10.90 29.23 -13.64
CA ALA A 122 -11.13 29.60 -15.03
C ALA A 122 -12.61 29.96 -15.27
N GLU A 123 -13.54 29.15 -14.74
CA GLU A 123 -14.99 29.42 -14.79
C GLU A 123 -15.34 30.76 -14.13
N LYS A 124 -14.81 31.03 -12.93
CA LYS A 124 -15.00 32.33 -12.25
C LYS A 124 -14.42 33.52 -13.00
N ARG A 125 -13.39 33.33 -13.82
CA ARG A 125 -12.83 34.41 -14.65
C ARG A 125 -13.71 34.67 -15.86
N LYS A 126 -14.20 33.62 -16.53
CA LYS A 126 -15.14 33.72 -17.65
C LYS A 126 -16.44 34.43 -17.25
N ALA A 127 -17.03 34.02 -16.13
CA ALA A 127 -18.26 34.63 -15.60
C ALA A 127 -18.11 36.07 -15.10
N LYS A 128 -16.89 36.62 -15.03
CA LYS A 128 -16.62 38.03 -14.70
C LYS A 128 -16.31 38.89 -15.93
N SER A 129 -16.02 38.24 -17.06
CA SER A 129 -15.75 38.90 -18.35
C SER A 129 -16.99 38.93 -19.26
N GLU A 130 -18.05 38.26 -18.84
CA GLU A 130 -19.42 38.35 -19.39
C GLU A 130 -20.23 39.33 -18.52
#